data_AF-Q4ABH6-F1
#
_entry.id   AF-Q4ABH6-F1
#
_cell.length_a   1.000
_cell.length_b   1.000
_cell.length_c   1.000
_cell.angle_alpha   90.00
_cell.angle_beta   90.00
_cell.angle_gamma   90.00
#
_symmetry.space_group_name_H-M   'P 1'
#
loop_
_entity.id
_entity.type
_entity.pdbx_description
1 polymer ?
#
loop_
_entity_poly.entity_id
_entity_poly.type
_entity_poly.pdbx_seq_one_letter_code
_entity_poly.pdbx_strand_id
1 'polypeptide(L)'
;MARPIWISQLARLEIPLCLAIALFSIRAEGSVKFIAGESRFNRKYFENFTFTIRNDKIFLDMYLRKPLVRGWRARLDFRTRVGNSKSFQSLFSTSIDVCNIVNAAKINLFKKWYKNLLKYGNFLRQCPLNASHYYLRDWQFGEGLVPPFITSGSYRLETYNFFGKYKGKDEDFIMSCTADAIIYI
;
A
#
# COMPACT_ATOMS: atom_id res chain seq x y z
N MET A 1 -3.38 10.88 -65.84
CA MET A 1 -4.09 10.87 -64.54
C MET A 1 -3.18 11.49 -63.49
N ALA A 2 -3.41 12.75 -63.14
CA ALA A 2 -2.66 13.41 -62.07
C ALA A 2 -3.20 12.92 -60.71
N ARG A 3 -2.36 12.23 -59.92
CA ARG A 3 -2.73 11.86 -58.55
C ARG A 3 -2.85 13.13 -57.70
N PRO A 4 -3.95 13.34 -56.96
CA PRO A 4 -4.15 14.55 -56.17
C PRO A 4 -3.12 14.62 -55.03
N ILE A 5 -2.40 15.74 -54.99
CA ILE A 5 -1.27 16.05 -54.10
C ILE A 5 -1.63 15.92 -52.61
N TRP A 6 -2.91 16.08 -52.26
CA TRP A 6 -3.39 16.08 -50.87
C TRP A 6 -3.22 14.75 -50.13
N ILE A 7 -3.23 13.60 -50.83
CA ILE A 7 -3.00 12.29 -50.19
C ILE A 7 -1.59 12.23 -49.59
N SER A 8 -0.60 12.86 -50.22
CA SER A 8 0.78 12.89 -49.74
C SER A 8 0.98 13.82 -48.53
N GLN A 9 0.11 14.81 -48.34
CA GLN A 9 0.18 15.72 -47.19
C GLN A 9 -0.42 15.09 -45.94
N LEU A 10 -1.52 14.34 -46.06
CA LEU A 10 -2.12 13.59 -44.94
C LEU A 10 -1.15 12.54 -44.37
N ALA A 11 -0.51 11.75 -45.25
CA ALA A 11 0.45 10.72 -44.83
C ALA A 11 1.69 11.31 -44.11
N ARG A 12 2.14 12.52 -44.49
CA ARG A 12 3.26 13.19 -43.82
C ARG A 12 2.91 13.72 -42.42
N LEU A 13 1.62 13.97 -42.14
CA LEU A 13 1.17 14.48 -40.85
C LEU A 13 0.89 13.35 -39.84
N GLU A 14 0.53 12.15 -40.30
CA GLU A 14 0.26 11.01 -39.42
C GLU A 14 1.54 10.39 -38.82
N ILE A 15 2.64 10.34 -39.57
CA ILE A 15 3.93 9.79 -39.10
C ILE A 15 4.46 10.51 -37.84
N PRO A 16 4.54 11.87 -37.80
CA PRO A 16 4.97 12.57 -36.58
C PRO A 16 3.95 12.43 -35.45
N LEU A 17 2.65 12.30 -35.74
CA LEU A 17 1.63 12.07 -34.72
C LEU A 17 1.78 10.68 -34.08
N CYS A 18 2.01 9.63 -34.86
CA CYS A 18 2.31 8.29 -34.36
C CYS A 18 3.60 8.24 -33.55
N LEU A 19 4.67 8.93 -33.99
CA LEU A 19 5.92 9.03 -33.23
C LEU A 19 5.74 9.78 -31.91
N ALA A 20 4.95 10.87 -31.89
CA ALA A 20 4.61 11.56 -30.66
C ALA A 20 3.82 10.66 -29.70
N ILE A 21 2.78 9.96 -30.18
CA ILE A 21 1.99 9.03 -29.36
C ILE A 21 2.87 7.89 -28.82
N ALA A 22 3.77 7.34 -29.62
CA ALA A 22 4.70 6.30 -29.20
C ALA A 22 5.71 6.81 -28.15
N LEU A 23 6.24 8.03 -28.32
CA LEU A 23 7.15 8.66 -27.35
C LEU A 23 6.45 9.00 -26.03
N PHE A 24 5.16 9.38 -26.05
CA PHE A 24 4.37 9.59 -24.83
C PHE A 24 3.99 8.29 -24.10
N SER A 25 4.14 7.12 -24.73
CA SER A 25 3.69 5.84 -24.17
C SER A 25 4.77 5.07 -23.41
N ILE A 26 6.03 5.50 -23.40
CA ILE A 26 7.08 4.93 -22.53
C ILE A 26 7.02 5.65 -21.18
N ARG A 27 5.91 5.51 -20.46
CA ARG A 27 5.92 5.81 -19.03
C ARG A 27 6.69 4.66 -18.38
N ALA A 28 7.86 4.94 -17.84
CA ALA A 28 8.55 3.99 -16.97
C ALA A 28 7.55 3.56 -15.89
N GLU A 29 7.24 2.27 -15.83
CA GLU A 29 6.25 1.75 -14.89
C GLU A 29 6.85 1.80 -13.49
N GLY A 30 6.27 2.65 -12.63
CA GLY A 30 6.74 2.76 -11.26
C GLY A 30 6.61 1.42 -10.55
N SER A 31 7.65 1.01 -9.82
CA SER A 31 7.67 -0.27 -9.09
C SER A 31 8.00 -0.08 -7.62
N VAL A 32 7.35 -0.88 -6.77
CA VAL A 32 7.60 -0.92 -5.33
C VAL A 32 8.11 -2.31 -4.97
N LYS A 33 9.32 -2.38 -4.43
CA LYS A 33 9.97 -3.64 -4.04
C LYS A 33 10.14 -3.69 -2.53
N PHE A 34 9.43 -4.60 -1.86
CA PHE A 34 9.65 -4.85 -0.43
C PHE A 34 10.94 -5.63 -0.22
N ILE A 35 11.78 -5.19 0.73
CA ILE A 35 13.12 -5.75 0.94
C ILE A 35 13.31 -6.39 2.30
N ALA A 36 12.66 -5.87 3.33
CA ALA A 36 12.79 -6.37 4.70
C ALA A 36 11.51 -6.05 5.47
N GLY A 37 11.20 -6.87 6.47
CA GLY A 37 9.98 -6.67 7.23
C GLY A 37 10.01 -7.41 8.55
N GLU A 38 9.29 -6.86 9.50
CA GLU A 38 9.15 -7.39 10.85
C GLU A 38 7.74 -7.16 11.36
N SER A 39 7.31 -7.98 12.30
CA SER A 39 6.04 -7.79 12.99
C SER A 39 6.15 -8.07 14.48
N ARG A 40 5.23 -7.48 15.22
CA ARG A 40 4.96 -7.78 16.64
C ARG A 40 3.47 -7.93 16.80
N PHE A 41 3.06 -8.85 17.65
CA PHE A 41 1.64 -9.09 17.88
C PHE A 41 1.38 -9.40 19.35
N ASN A 42 0.16 -9.11 19.77
CA ASN A 42 -0.28 -9.41 21.12
C ASN A 42 -1.10 -10.71 21.14
N ARG A 43 -0.67 -11.69 21.96
CA ARG A 43 -1.34 -13.00 22.12
C ARG A 43 -2.74 -12.91 22.73
N LYS A 44 -3.11 -11.75 23.27
CA LYS A 44 -4.49 -11.40 23.65
C LYS A 44 -5.44 -11.36 22.44
N TYR A 45 -4.92 -11.05 21.25
CA TYR A 45 -5.71 -10.90 20.03
C TYR A 45 -5.45 -12.01 19.02
N PHE A 46 -4.22 -12.51 18.93
CA PHE A 46 -3.83 -13.51 17.95
C PHE A 46 -3.33 -14.78 18.62
N GLU A 47 -3.61 -15.92 17.99
CA GLU A 47 -2.97 -17.18 18.35
C GLU A 47 -1.58 -17.27 17.74
N ASN A 48 -1.50 -17.03 16.44
CA ASN A 48 -0.28 -16.87 15.67
C ASN A 48 -0.42 -15.64 14.75
N PHE A 49 0.73 -15.09 14.37
CA PHE A 49 0.83 -14.01 13.43
C PHE A 49 2.19 -14.07 12.75
N THR A 50 2.18 -14.32 11.44
CA THR A 50 3.37 -14.43 10.61
C THR A 50 3.33 -13.31 9.58
N PHE A 51 4.45 -12.61 9.44
CA PHE A 51 4.65 -11.56 8.44
C PHE A 51 6.01 -11.76 7.79
N THR A 52 6.02 -12.01 6.48
CA THR A 52 7.26 -12.29 5.75
C THR A 52 7.24 -11.60 4.39
N ILE A 53 8.43 -11.30 3.88
CA ILE A 53 8.62 -10.78 2.53
C ILE A 53 9.38 -11.84 1.74
N ARG A 54 8.85 -12.21 0.57
CA ARG A 54 9.49 -13.16 -0.35
C ARG A 54 9.36 -12.64 -1.76
N ASN A 55 10.48 -12.56 -2.48
CA ASN A 55 10.53 -12.05 -3.86
C ASN A 55 9.75 -10.75 -4.01
N ASP A 56 10.12 -9.71 -3.27
CA ASP A 56 9.47 -8.38 -3.25
C ASP A 56 8.01 -8.28 -2.80
N LYS A 57 7.37 -9.39 -2.41
CA LYS A 57 5.95 -9.46 -2.03
C LYS A 57 5.76 -9.77 -0.56
N ILE A 58 4.65 -9.30 0.00
CA ILE A 58 4.29 -9.55 1.40
C ILE A 58 3.38 -10.76 1.52
N PHE A 59 3.68 -11.58 2.52
CA PHE A 59 2.84 -12.67 3.00
C PHE A 59 2.52 -12.43 4.47
N LEU A 60 1.24 -12.56 4.80
CA LEU A 60 0.73 -12.47 6.15
C LEU A 60 -0.15 -13.69 6.42
N ASP A 61 -0.01 -14.30 7.58
CA ASP A 61 -0.89 -15.39 8.03
C ASP A 61 -1.16 -15.22 9.52
N MET A 62 -2.42 -15.18 9.93
CA MET A 62 -2.79 -14.95 11.32
C MET A 62 -4.09 -15.66 11.69
N TYR A 63 -4.17 -16.18 12.92
CA TYR A 63 -5.43 -16.58 13.53
C TYR A 63 -5.83 -15.57 14.60
N LEU A 64 -6.93 -14.87 14.35
CA LEU A 64 -7.50 -13.90 15.26
C LEU A 64 -8.40 -14.61 16.28
N ARG A 65 -8.08 -14.49 17.57
CA ARG A 65 -8.79 -15.13 18.69
C ARG A 65 -10.11 -14.47 19.04
N LYS A 66 -10.20 -13.15 18.87
CA LYS A 66 -11.38 -12.37 19.22
C LYS A 66 -11.61 -11.25 18.22
N PRO A 67 -12.87 -10.84 18.01
CA PRO A 67 -13.16 -9.84 16.99
C PRO A 67 -12.44 -8.50 17.22
N LEU A 68 -11.96 -7.88 16.15
CA LEU A 68 -11.54 -6.48 16.16
C LEU A 68 -12.76 -5.60 15.85
N VAL A 69 -13.29 -4.98 16.90
CA VAL A 69 -14.52 -4.18 16.87
C VAL A 69 -14.24 -2.69 16.57
N ARG A 70 -15.30 -1.86 16.55
CA ARG A 70 -15.21 -0.40 16.39
C ARG A 70 -14.24 0.18 17.44
N GLY A 71 -13.47 1.19 17.05
CA GLY A 71 -12.40 1.77 17.86
C GLY A 71 -11.03 1.14 17.62
N TRP A 72 -10.94 0.13 16.76
CA TRP A 72 -9.67 -0.36 16.23
C TRP A 72 -8.99 0.73 15.40
N ARG A 73 -7.88 1.26 15.91
CA ARG A 73 -7.06 2.27 15.26
C ARG A 73 -5.79 1.67 14.69
N ALA A 74 -5.36 2.21 13.57
CA ALA A 74 -4.06 1.95 12.98
C ALA A 74 -3.32 3.29 12.82
N ARG A 75 -2.17 3.44 13.47
CA ARG A 75 -1.21 4.48 13.17
C ARG A 75 -0.37 4.02 11.99
N LEU A 76 -0.39 4.80 10.93
CA LEU A 76 0.39 4.62 9.72
C LEU A 76 1.52 5.64 9.78
N ASP A 77 2.76 5.20 9.59
CA ASP A 77 3.93 6.06 9.50
C ASP A 77 4.71 5.69 8.25
N PHE A 78 4.90 6.67 7.37
CA PHE A 78 5.61 6.51 6.12
C PHE A 78 6.87 7.33 6.23
N ARG A 79 8.02 6.66 6.20
CA ARG A 79 9.32 7.27 6.42
C ARG A 79 10.19 7.12 5.20
N THR A 80 11.01 8.13 4.93
CA THR A 80 12.05 8.09 3.90
C THR A 80 13.41 7.93 4.55
N ARG A 81 14.32 7.22 3.90
CA ARG A 81 15.70 7.07 4.34
C ARG A 81 16.46 8.38 4.16
N VAL A 82 17.21 8.79 5.17
CA VAL A 82 18.01 10.03 5.11
C VAL A 82 19.35 9.74 4.42
N GLY A 83 19.46 10.07 3.14
CA GLY A 83 20.67 9.83 2.34
C GLY A 83 21.15 8.37 2.42
N ASN A 84 22.45 8.18 2.61
CA ASN A 84 23.06 6.84 2.78
C ASN A 84 23.11 6.36 4.25
N SER A 85 22.39 7.02 5.14
CA SER A 85 22.38 6.63 6.55
C SER A 85 21.47 5.41 6.81
N LYS A 86 21.56 4.87 8.03
CA LYS A 86 20.60 3.88 8.55
C LYS A 86 19.33 4.54 9.10
N SER A 87 19.27 5.87 9.17
CA SER A 87 18.13 6.57 9.77
C SER A 87 17.03 6.84 8.75
N PHE A 88 15.82 6.91 9.28
CA PHE A 88 14.61 7.23 8.54
C PHE A 88 13.95 8.44 9.19
N GLN A 89 13.38 9.31 8.37
CA GLN A 89 12.58 10.46 8.81
C GLN A 89 11.14 10.31 8.35
N SER A 90 10.18 10.67 9.20
CA SER A 90 8.75 10.59 8.86
C SER A 90 8.41 11.63 7.79
N LEU A 91 7.79 11.18 6.69
CA LEU A 91 7.17 12.02 5.69
C LEU A 91 5.74 12.37 6.09
N PHE A 92 5.00 11.37 6.58
CA PHE A 92 3.72 11.59 7.22
C PHE A 92 3.45 10.49 8.24
N SER A 93 2.72 10.85 9.29
CA SER A 93 2.23 9.91 10.29
C SER A 93 0.82 10.27 10.71
N THR A 94 -0.11 9.32 10.61
CA THR A 94 -1.53 9.56 10.94
C THR A 94 -2.17 8.34 11.57
N SER A 95 -3.20 8.56 12.40
CA SER A 95 -4.01 7.47 12.95
C SER A 95 -5.36 7.42 12.25
N ILE A 96 -5.74 6.25 11.76
CA ILE A 96 -7.03 6.00 11.13
C ILE A 96 -7.86 5.05 11.99
N ASP A 97 -9.18 5.21 11.97
CA ASP A 97 -10.10 4.17 12.44
C ASP A 97 -10.29 3.17 11.31
N VAL A 98 -9.80 1.94 11.51
CA VAL A 98 -9.79 0.92 10.46
C VAL A 98 -11.21 0.56 10.05
N CYS A 99 -12.13 0.43 11.00
CA CYS A 99 -13.52 0.12 10.71
C CYS A 99 -14.22 1.21 9.91
N ASN A 100 -13.91 2.48 10.15
CA ASN A 100 -14.42 3.58 9.34
C ASN A 100 -13.86 3.51 7.90
N ILE A 101 -12.60 3.16 7.70
CA ILE A 101 -12.05 2.93 6.35
C ILE A 101 -12.73 1.74 5.67
N VAL A 102 -12.90 0.62 6.39
CA VAL A 102 -13.58 -0.58 5.87
C VAL A 102 -14.99 -0.26 5.41
N ASN A 103 -15.73 0.54 6.17
CA ASN A 103 -17.13 0.90 5.87
C ASN A 103 -17.29 2.18 5.02
N ALA A 104 -16.21 2.93 4.75
CA ALA A 104 -16.30 4.18 4.01
C ALA A 104 -16.84 3.98 2.58
N ALA A 105 -17.84 4.79 2.21
CA ALA A 105 -18.36 4.87 0.85
C ALA A 105 -17.39 5.60 -0.11
N LYS A 106 -16.82 6.73 0.35
CA LYS A 106 -15.88 7.52 -0.45
C LYS A 106 -14.53 6.81 -0.55
N ILE A 107 -14.01 6.72 -1.78
CA ILE A 107 -12.68 6.18 -2.05
C ILE A 107 -11.64 7.26 -1.76
N ASN A 108 -10.91 7.10 -0.65
CA ASN A 108 -9.69 7.85 -0.35
C ASN A 108 -8.46 6.93 -0.50
N LEU A 109 -7.25 7.47 -0.27
CA LEU A 109 -6.00 6.72 -0.36
C LEU A 109 -6.00 5.46 0.52
N PHE A 110 -6.35 5.58 1.80
CA PHE A 110 -6.38 4.46 2.74
C PHE A 110 -7.41 3.38 2.34
N LYS A 111 -8.54 3.80 1.76
CA LYS A 111 -9.54 2.88 1.17
C LYS A 111 -8.99 2.12 -0.03
N LYS A 112 -8.19 2.79 -0.89
CA LYS A 112 -7.50 2.12 -2.02
C LYS A 112 -6.53 1.06 -1.49
N TRP A 113 -5.76 1.37 -0.45
CA TRP A 113 -4.86 0.41 0.20
C TRP A 113 -5.62 -0.78 0.77
N TYR A 114 -6.72 -0.54 1.49
CA TYR A 114 -7.53 -1.62 2.03
C TYR A 114 -8.16 -2.48 0.92
N LYS A 115 -8.72 -1.87 -0.13
CA LYS A 115 -9.26 -2.62 -1.28
C LYS A 115 -8.19 -3.47 -1.96
N ASN A 116 -6.97 -2.95 -2.08
CA ASN A 116 -5.86 -3.71 -2.61
C ASN A 116 -5.49 -4.88 -1.68
N LEU A 117 -5.47 -4.69 -0.36
CA LEU A 117 -5.30 -5.78 0.62
C LEU A 117 -6.35 -6.89 0.41
N LEU A 118 -7.62 -6.53 0.22
CA LEU A 118 -8.70 -7.50 -0.07
C LEU A 118 -8.51 -8.29 -1.38
N LYS A 119 -7.73 -7.77 -2.35
CA LYS A 119 -7.44 -8.49 -3.60
C LYS A 119 -6.54 -9.71 -3.37
N TYR A 120 -5.69 -9.66 -2.34
CA TYR A 120 -4.66 -10.65 -2.07
C TYR A 120 -4.92 -11.48 -0.80
N GLY A 121 -6.12 -11.37 -0.22
CA GLY A 121 -6.43 -11.99 1.06
C GLY A 121 -7.92 -12.22 1.28
N ASN A 122 -8.25 -12.80 2.43
CA ASN A 122 -9.60 -13.17 2.84
C ASN A 122 -10.17 -12.26 3.96
N PHE A 123 -9.64 -11.05 4.11
CA PHE A 123 -10.14 -10.08 5.08
C PHE A 123 -11.59 -9.66 4.77
N LEU A 124 -12.33 -9.25 5.80
CA LEU A 124 -13.76 -8.92 5.65
C LEU A 124 -13.97 -7.54 5.01
N ARG A 125 -15.06 -7.41 4.24
CA ARG A 125 -15.49 -6.13 3.65
C ARG A 125 -16.24 -5.22 4.62
N GLN A 126 -16.47 -5.71 5.84
CA GLN A 126 -17.19 -5.02 6.90
C GLN A 126 -16.49 -5.25 8.23
N CYS A 127 -16.65 -4.31 9.15
CA CYS A 127 -16.33 -4.52 10.56
C CYS A 127 -17.55 -5.08 11.33
N PRO A 128 -17.34 -5.82 12.43
CA PRO A 128 -16.03 -6.19 13.01
C PRO A 128 -15.27 -7.23 12.17
N LEU A 129 -13.94 -7.26 12.32
CA LEU A 129 -13.14 -8.37 11.82
C LEU A 129 -13.30 -9.54 12.81
N ASN A 130 -14.09 -10.56 12.45
CA ASN A 130 -14.46 -11.65 13.37
C ASN A 130 -13.28 -12.58 13.68
N ALA A 131 -13.35 -13.30 14.81
CA ALA A 131 -12.37 -14.34 15.12
C ALA A 131 -12.35 -15.41 14.01
N SER A 132 -11.20 -15.56 13.33
CA SER A 132 -11.02 -16.46 12.20
C SER A 132 -9.55 -16.50 11.77
N HIS A 133 -9.25 -17.34 10.79
CA HIS A 133 -8.01 -17.32 10.02
C HIS A 133 -8.05 -16.23 8.94
N TYR A 134 -7.00 -15.41 8.90
CA TYR A 134 -6.82 -14.39 7.88
C TYR A 134 -5.42 -14.46 7.26
N TYR A 135 -5.33 -14.15 5.97
CA TYR A 135 -4.07 -14.17 5.26
C TYR A 135 -3.98 -13.09 4.17
N LEU A 136 -2.73 -12.74 3.84
CA LEU A 136 -2.33 -12.10 2.59
C LEU A 136 -1.33 -13.02 1.88
N ARG A 137 -1.56 -13.25 0.59
CA ARG A 137 -0.65 -14.01 -0.27
C ARG A 137 -0.21 -13.12 -1.42
N ASP A 138 1.10 -13.00 -1.61
CA ASP A 138 1.67 -12.27 -2.74
C ASP A 138 1.20 -10.80 -2.80
N TRP A 139 0.99 -10.16 -1.64
CA TRP A 139 0.49 -8.78 -1.59
C TRP A 139 1.53 -7.83 -2.17
N GLN A 140 1.06 -7.00 -3.10
CA GLN A 140 1.87 -6.07 -3.88
C GLN A 140 1.28 -4.66 -3.81
N PHE A 141 2.15 -3.69 -3.62
CA PHE A 141 1.79 -2.28 -3.57
C PHE A 141 1.97 -1.65 -4.96
N GLY A 142 0.91 -1.67 -5.78
CA GLY A 142 0.98 -1.13 -7.14
C GLY A 142 1.08 0.39 -7.22
N GLU A 143 1.50 0.91 -8.38
CA GLU A 143 1.76 2.35 -8.63
C GLU A 143 0.61 3.26 -8.17
N GLY A 144 -0.64 2.89 -8.48
CA GLY A 144 -1.83 3.67 -8.10
C GLY A 144 -2.13 3.77 -6.59
N LEU A 145 -1.30 3.13 -5.75
CA LEU A 145 -1.34 3.19 -4.29
C LEU A 145 -0.26 4.09 -3.71
N VAL A 146 0.78 4.40 -4.48
CA VAL A 146 1.86 5.31 -4.06
C VAL A 146 1.30 6.74 -4.01
N PRO A 147 1.39 7.44 -2.87
CA PRO A 147 0.98 8.83 -2.81
C PRO A 147 1.77 9.69 -3.81
N PRO A 148 1.14 10.67 -4.49
CA PRO A 148 1.75 11.40 -5.61
C PRO A 148 2.94 12.29 -5.22
N PHE A 149 3.14 12.55 -3.94
CA PHE A 149 4.27 13.33 -3.42
C PHE A 149 5.50 12.46 -3.11
N ILE A 150 5.42 11.15 -3.28
CA ILE A 150 6.55 10.22 -3.10
C ILE A 150 7.44 10.29 -4.34
N THR A 151 8.76 10.17 -4.14
CA THR A 151 9.77 10.13 -5.20
C THR A 151 10.50 8.79 -5.17
N SER A 152 11.40 8.55 -6.12
CA SER A 152 12.26 7.36 -6.06
C SER A 152 13.16 7.37 -4.83
N GLY A 153 13.30 6.24 -4.15
CA GLY A 153 14.10 6.17 -2.93
C GLY A 153 13.81 4.93 -2.06
N SER A 154 14.45 4.92 -0.88
CA SER A 154 14.24 3.90 0.15
C SER A 154 13.28 4.39 1.22
N TYR A 155 12.27 3.58 1.51
CA TYR A 155 11.17 3.91 2.40
C TYR A 155 10.99 2.85 3.47
N ARG A 156 10.39 3.25 4.59
CA ARG A 156 9.91 2.39 5.65
C ARG A 156 8.45 2.70 5.92
N LEU A 157 7.61 1.67 5.83
CA LEU A 157 6.20 1.73 6.11
C LEU A 157 5.94 1.01 7.43
N GLU A 158 5.35 1.71 8.39
CA GLU A 158 5.01 1.17 9.70
C GLU A 158 3.51 1.28 9.93
N THR A 159 2.93 0.18 10.39
CA THR A 159 1.56 0.13 10.89
C THR A 159 1.59 -0.30 12.34
N TYR A 160 0.93 0.47 13.20
CA TYR A 160 0.81 0.19 14.63
C TYR A 160 -0.67 0.20 15.00
N ASN A 161 -1.21 -0.96 15.37
CA ASN A 161 -2.62 -1.20 15.58
C ASN A 161 -2.92 -1.29 17.08
N PHE A 162 -3.95 -0.58 17.52
CA PHE A 162 -4.30 -0.45 18.94
C PHE A 162 -5.78 -0.12 19.13
N PHE A 163 -6.30 -0.37 20.33
CA PHE A 163 -7.49 0.31 20.86
C PHE A 163 -7.09 1.46 21.80
N GLY A 164 -8.02 2.38 22.04
CA GLY A 164 -7.79 3.54 22.93
C GLY A 164 -7.08 4.71 22.23
N LYS A 165 -6.32 5.49 22.99
CA LYS A 165 -5.53 6.63 22.50
C LYS A 165 -4.08 6.24 22.27
N TYR A 166 -3.50 6.65 21.13
CA TYR A 166 -2.08 6.40 20.85
C TYR A 166 -1.17 7.04 21.91
N LYS A 167 -0.26 6.26 22.48
CA LYS A 167 0.57 6.61 23.65
C LYS A 167 -0.23 7.10 24.86
N GLY A 168 -1.52 6.77 24.92
CA GLY A 168 -2.38 7.03 26.07
C GLY A 168 -2.24 5.96 27.14
N LYS A 169 -2.74 6.24 28.35
CA LYS A 169 -2.75 5.26 29.45
C LYS A 169 -3.67 4.06 29.17
N ASP A 170 -4.67 4.27 28.31
CA ASP A 170 -5.67 3.30 27.87
C ASP A 170 -5.31 2.60 26.56
N GLU A 171 -4.09 2.79 26.04
CA GLU A 171 -3.65 2.13 24.82
C GLU A 171 -3.59 0.61 24.99
N ASP A 172 -4.29 -0.12 24.13
CA ASP A 172 -4.28 -1.58 24.10
C ASP A 172 -3.70 -2.04 22.76
N PHE A 173 -2.41 -2.38 22.77
CA PHE A 173 -1.67 -2.81 21.59
C PHE A 173 -2.23 -4.12 21.01
N ILE A 174 -2.50 -4.11 19.69
CA ILE A 174 -3.01 -5.25 18.93
C ILE A 174 -1.85 -5.93 18.19
N MET A 175 -1.25 -5.21 17.23
CA MET A 175 -0.12 -5.67 16.43
C MET A 175 0.58 -4.51 15.73
N SER A 176 1.81 -4.74 15.28
CA SER A 176 2.53 -3.83 14.39
C SER A 176 3.23 -4.58 13.28
N CYS A 177 3.27 -3.99 12.10
CA CYS A 177 4.08 -4.47 10.98
C CYS A 177 4.93 -3.33 10.44
N THR A 178 6.19 -3.61 10.17
CA THR A 178 7.14 -2.71 9.51
C THR A 178 7.58 -3.37 8.22
N ALA A 179 7.62 -2.60 7.13
CA ALA A 179 8.15 -3.04 5.84
C ALA A 179 9.05 -1.97 5.23
N ASP A 180 10.27 -2.34 4.92
CA ASP A 180 11.19 -1.52 4.12
C ASP A 180 10.94 -1.80 2.65
N ALA A 181 10.93 -0.75 1.84
CA ALA A 181 10.71 -0.84 0.41
C ALA A 181 11.63 0.11 -0.37
N ILE A 182 11.95 -0.27 -1.61
CA ILE A 182 12.54 0.63 -2.60
C ILE A 182 11.45 0.96 -3.59
N ILE A 183 11.22 2.26 -3.79
CA ILE A 183 10.23 2.78 -4.73
C ILE A 183 11.00 3.36 -5.91
N TYR A 184 10.62 2.95 -7.12
CA TYR A 184 11.02 3.52 -8.40
C TYR A 184 9.78 4.15 -9.01
N ILE A 185 9.80 5.45 -9.29
CA ILE A 185 8.79 6.19 -10.05
C ILE A 185 9.45 6.69 -11.33
#